data_AF-A0AA51INN5-F1
#
_entry.id   AF-A0AA51INN5-F1
#
_cell.length_a   1.000
_cell.length_b   1.000
_cell.length_c   1.000
_cell.angle_alpha   90.00
_cell.angle_beta   90.00
_cell.angle_gamma   90.00
#
_symmetry.space_group_name_H-M   'P 1'
#
loop_
_entity.id
_entity.type
_entity.pdbx_description
1 polymer ?
#
loop_
_entity_poly.entity_id
_entity_poly.type
_entity_poly.pdbx_seq_one_letter_code
_entity_poly.pdbx_strand_id
1 'polypeptide(L)' 'RAIQLSLQNIILPKKEWTKFEEDKLYLTPIVEQVKKERLEREKWEM' A
#
# COMPACT_ATOMS: atom_id res chain seq x y z
N ARG A 1 -13.01 -6.72 0.59
CA ARG A 1 -13.89 -6.00 -0.36
C ARG A 1 -13.46 -6.16 -1.82
N ALA A 2 -12.26 -5.69 -2.23
CA ALA A 2 -11.80 -5.77 -3.62
C ALA A 2 -11.81 -7.20 -4.21
N ILE A 3 -11.30 -8.19 -3.47
CA ILE A 3 -11.26 -9.60 -3.91
C ILE A 3 -12.65 -10.14 -4.24
N GLN A 4 -13.63 -9.94 -3.35
CA GLN A 4 -15.00 -10.41 -3.54
C GLN A 4 -15.64 -9.83 -4.82
N LEU A 5 -15.43 -8.54 -5.09
CA LEU A 5 -15.95 -7.87 -6.27
C LEU A 5 -15.33 -8.41 -7.56
N SER A 6 -14.01 -8.68 -7.54
CA SER A 6 -13.31 -9.30 -8.65
C SER A 6 -13.84 -10.71 -8.94
N LEU A 7 -14.09 -11.52 -7.91
CA LEU A 7 -14.64 -12.87 -8.08
C LEU A 7 -16.04 -12.85 -8.70
N GLN A 8 -16.83 -11.83 -8.36
CA GLN A 8 -18.19 -11.66 -8.88
C GLN A 8 -18.25 -10.96 -10.24
N ASN A 9 -17.12 -10.47 -10.77
CA ASN A 9 -17.05 -9.61 -11.95
C ASN A 9 -17.92 -8.34 -11.83
N ILE A 10 -18.02 -7.78 -10.63
CA ILE A 10 -18.80 -6.58 -10.33
C ILE A 10 -17.87 -5.43 -9.96
N ILE A 11 -18.18 -4.22 -10.42
CA ILE A 11 -17.48 -2.99 -10.03
C ILE A 11 -18.22 -2.27 -8.90
N LEU A 12 -17.49 -1.44 -8.15
CA LEU A 12 -18.11 -0.57 -7.15
C LEU A 12 -19.01 0.49 -7.81
N PRO A 13 -20.10 0.90 -7.14
CA PRO A 13 -20.79 2.14 -7.45
C PRO A 13 -19.83 3.35 -7.49
N LYS A 14 -20.01 4.25 -8.46
CA LYS A 14 -19.10 5.40 -8.70
C LYS A 14 -18.87 6.29 -7.48
N LYS A 15 -19.87 6.43 -6.60
CA LYS A 15 -19.78 7.21 -5.36
C LYS A 15 -18.78 6.64 -4.34
N GLU A 16 -18.40 5.37 -4.48
CA GLU A 16 -17.52 4.64 -3.57
C GLU A 16 -16.12 4.41 -4.15
N TRP A 17 -15.84 5.00 -5.31
CA TRP A 17 -14.50 4.93 -5.89
C TRP A 17 -13.57 5.84 -5.10
N THR A 18 -12.38 5.33 -4.80
CA THR A 18 -11.32 6.12 -4.19
C THR A 18 -11.02 7.30 -5.10
N LYS A 19 -11.14 8.51 -4.56
CA LYS A 19 -10.75 9.72 -5.29
C LYS A 19 -9.24 9.89 -5.23
N PHE A 20 -8.72 10.64 -6.19
CA PHE A 20 -7.29 10.93 -6.26
C PHE A 20 -6.78 11.67 -5.01
N GLU A 21 -7.58 12.59 -4.47
CA GLU A 21 -7.23 13.37 -3.28
C GLU A 21 -7.26 12.54 -1.99
N GLU A 22 -8.00 11.43 -2.01
CA GLU A 22 -8.17 10.52 -0.87
C GLU A 22 -7.14 9.38 -0.88
N ASP A 23 -6.49 9.12 -2.03
CA ASP A 23 -5.46 8.11 -2.19
C ASP A 23 -4.14 8.58 -1.53
N LYS A 24 -3.93 8.14 -0.29
CA LYS A 24 -2.79 8.54 0.54
C LYS A 24 -1.77 7.43 0.62
N LEU A 25 -0.50 7.80 0.55
CA LEU A 25 0.64 6.90 0.73
C LEU A 25 0.88 6.52 2.21
N TYR A 26 -0.12 5.93 2.86
CA TYR A 26 -0.11 5.63 4.30
C TYR A 26 0.99 4.64 4.72
N LEU A 27 1.42 3.77 3.80
CA LEU A 27 2.42 2.73 4.10
C LEU A 27 3.86 3.15 3.80
N THR A 28 4.06 4.18 2.96
CA THR A 28 5.39 4.67 2.56
C THR A 28 6.33 4.97 3.73
N PRO A 29 5.93 5.73 4.78
CA PRO A 29 6.85 6.03 5.89
C PRO A 29 7.33 4.77 6.62
N ILE A 30 6.46 3.76 6.74
CA ILE A 30 6.80 2.48 7.39
C ILE A 30 7.76 1.68 6.51
N VAL A 31 7.51 1.62 5.20
CA VAL A 31 8.36 0.91 4.24
C VAL A 31 9.75 1.54 4.18
N GLU A 32 9.84 2.86 4.21
CA GLU A 32 11.11 3.59 4.26
C GLU A 32 11.91 3.28 5.52
N GLN A 33 11.25 3.23 6.68
CA GLN A 33 11.89 2.83 7.93
C GLN A 33 12.44 1.40 7.86
N VAL A 34 11.64 0.43 7.41
CA VAL A 34 12.07 -0.97 7.28
C VAL A 34 13.25 -1.11 6.31
N LYS A 35 13.23 -0.38 5.19
CA LYS A 35 14.34 -0.35 4.25
C LYS A 35 15.61 0.21 4.90
N LYS A 36 15.50 1.28 5.67
CA LYS A 36 16.63 1.89 6.39
C LYS A 36 17.24 0.93 7.40
N GLU A 37 16.43 0.30 8.24
CA GLU A 37 16.88 -0.69 9.22
C GLU A 37 17.57 -1.90 8.56
N ARG A 38 17.06 -2.35 7.41
CA ARG A 38 17.70 -3.43 6.65
C ARG A 38 19.07 -3.01 6.13
N LEU A 39 19.17 -1.83 5.52
CA LEU A 39 20.44 -1.30 5.01
C LEU A 39 21.47 -1.06 6.12
N GLU A 40 21.03 -0.63 7.30
CA GLU A 40 21.90 -0.46 8.47
C GLU A 40 22.48 -1.80 8.92
N ARG A 41 21.66 -2.87 9.01
CA ARG A 41 22.15 -4.23 9.33
C ARG A 41 23.12 -4.76 8.29
N GLU A 42 22.78 -4.64 7.00
CA GLU A 42 23.64 -5.08 5.89
C GLU A 42 25.00 -4.36 5.90
N LYS A 43 25.06 -3.09 6.31
CA LYS A 43 26.32 -2.33 6.48
C LYS A 43 27.12 -2.76 7.71
N TRP A 44 26.48 -3.35 8.71
CA TRP A 44 27.12 -3.75 9.96
C TRP A 44 27.65 -5.18 9.95
N GLU A 45 27.08 -6.02 9.10
CA GLU A 45 27.58 -7.37 8.83
C GLU A 45 28.68 -7.41 7.74
N MET A 46 29.00 -6.26 7.13
CA MET A 46 30.07 -6.09 6.12
C MET A 46 31.35 -5.56 6.77
#